data_AF-A0A6G3X5P3-F1
#
_entry.id   AF-A0A6G3X5P3-F1
#
_cell.length_a   1.000
_cell.length_b   1.000
_cell.length_c   1.000
_cell.angle_alpha   90.00
_cell.angle_beta   90.00
_cell.angle_gamma   90.00
#
_symmetry.space_group_name_H-M   'P 1'
#
loop_
_entity.id
_entity.type
_entity.pdbx_description
1 polymer ?
#
loop_
_entity_poly.entity_id
_entity_poly.type
_entity_poly.pdbx_seq_one_letter_code
_entity_poly.pdbx_strand_id
1 'polypeptide(L)'
;ENLHVTRTPSQFSRDSRRWRALQDGSVAPDHPLAPIFTWQPVCVFADGAKHERQRGAVTDSMERIDTRGVRRHINRFSNRLVNDFC
;
A
#
# COMPACT_ATOMS: atom_id res chain seq x y z
N GLU A 1 -8.66 -18.03 -5.12
CA GLU A 1 -9.44 -17.12 -4.26
C GLU A 1 -8.85 -15.71 -4.17
N ASN A 2 -7.64 -15.51 -3.61
CA ASN A 2 -7.02 -14.17 -3.45
C ASN A 2 -6.93 -13.29 -4.73
N LEU A 3 -6.62 -13.90 -5.88
CA LEU A 3 -6.58 -13.16 -7.15
C LEU A 3 -7.95 -12.62 -7.58
N HIS A 4 -9.04 -13.34 -7.26
CA HIS A 4 -10.39 -12.89 -7.59
C HIS A 4 -10.74 -11.64 -6.77
N VAL A 5 -10.46 -11.66 -5.46
CA VAL A 5 -10.69 -10.51 -4.56
C VAL A 5 -9.90 -9.29 -5.02
N THR A 6 -8.59 -9.45 -5.29
CA THR A 6 -7.70 -8.33 -5.62
C THR A 6 -7.94 -7.73 -7.01
N ARG A 7 -8.54 -8.49 -7.94
CA ARG A 7 -8.83 -8.06 -9.33
C ARG A 7 -10.28 -7.65 -9.58
N THR A 8 -11.16 -7.74 -8.58
CA THR A 8 -12.60 -7.42 -8.74
C THR A 8 -13.00 -6.23 -7.86
N PRO A 9 -12.50 -5.00 -8.13
CA PRO A 9 -12.77 -3.83 -7.30
C PRO A 9 -14.24 -3.39 -7.26
N SER A 10 -15.05 -3.83 -8.23
CA SER A 10 -16.50 -3.61 -8.24
C SER A 10 -17.23 -4.36 -7.12
N GLN A 11 -16.67 -5.49 -6.65
CA GLN A 11 -17.22 -6.29 -5.56
C GLN A 11 -16.44 -6.08 -4.26
N PHE A 12 -15.11 -5.92 -4.37
CA PHE A 12 -14.20 -5.76 -3.24
C PHE A 12 -13.50 -4.39 -3.32
N SER A 13 -14.25 -3.35 -2.96
CA SER A 13 -13.79 -1.95 -2.94
C SER A 13 -12.56 -1.77 -2.05
N ARG A 14 -11.56 -1.02 -2.52
CA ARG A 14 -10.43 -0.58 -1.68
C ARG A 14 -10.78 0.61 -0.81
N ASP A 15 -11.82 1.36 -1.19
CA ASP A 15 -12.35 2.45 -0.38
C ASP A 15 -13.09 1.88 0.83
N SER A 16 -12.44 1.93 2.00
CA SER A 16 -12.97 1.39 3.26
C SER A 16 -14.26 2.07 3.71
N ARG A 17 -14.54 3.30 3.27
CA ARG A 17 -15.82 3.98 3.54
C ARG A 17 -17.03 3.27 2.93
N ARG A 18 -16.80 2.36 1.98
CA ARG A 18 -17.86 1.54 1.36
C ARG A 18 -18.06 0.20 2.04
N TRP A 19 -17.24 -0.15 3.03
CA TRP A 19 -17.29 -1.46 3.66
C TRP A 19 -18.47 -1.55 4.61
N ARG A 20 -19.26 -2.63 4.49
CA ARG A 20 -20.46 -2.85 5.30
C ARG A 20 -20.17 -2.73 6.80
N ALA A 21 -19.11 -3.40 7.28
CA ALA A 21 -18.74 -3.43 8.69
C ALA A 21 -18.38 -2.05 9.28
N LEU A 22 -17.96 -1.09 8.45
CA LEU A 22 -17.73 0.29 8.87
C LEU A 22 -19.00 1.13 8.80
N GLN A 23 -19.86 0.88 7.81
CA GLN A 23 -21.13 1.58 7.63
C GLN A 23 -22.18 1.18 8.67
N ASP A 24 -22.19 -0.08 9.12
CA ASP A 24 -23.12 -0.60 10.12
C ASP A 24 -22.57 -0.52 11.56
N GLY A 25 -21.34 -0.05 11.75
CA GLY A 25 -20.71 0.13 13.06
C GLY A 25 -20.18 -1.15 13.71
N SER A 26 -20.20 -2.30 13.01
CA SER A 26 -19.60 -3.56 13.50
C SER A 26 -18.11 -3.42 13.81
N VAL A 27 -17.43 -2.50 13.12
CA VAL A 27 -16.05 -2.08 13.39
C VAL A 27 -16.07 -0.64 13.90
N ALA A 28 -15.75 -0.47 15.19
CA ALA A 28 -15.73 0.83 15.83
C ALA A 28 -14.58 1.72 15.30
N PRO A 29 -14.74 3.06 15.28
CA PRO A 29 -13.68 3.98 14.85
C PRO A 29 -12.37 3.88 15.66
N ASP A 30 -12.46 3.47 16.93
CA ASP A 30 -11.34 3.30 17.87
C ASP A 30 -10.81 1.86 17.91
N HIS A 31 -11.26 1.00 16.99
CA HIS A 31 -10.80 -0.38 16.90
C HIS A 31 -9.27 -0.45 16.79
N PRO A 32 -8.60 -1.42 17.46
CA PRO A 32 -7.12 -1.47 17.51
C PRO A 32 -6.44 -1.60 16.13
N LEU A 33 -7.17 -2.10 15.13
CA LEU A 33 -6.69 -2.18 13.74
C LEU A 33 -7.10 -1.00 12.85
N ALA A 34 -7.70 0.07 13.41
CA ALA A 34 -8.07 1.27 12.68
C ALA A 34 -6.94 1.81 11.77
N PRO A 35 -5.66 1.85 12.19
CA PRO A 35 -4.58 2.31 11.30
C PRO A 35 -4.45 1.55 9.96
N ILE A 36 -5.00 0.33 9.87
CA ILE A 36 -4.94 -0.50 8.66
C ILE A 36 -6.06 -0.15 7.67
N PHE A 37 -7.24 0.24 8.15
CA PHE A 37 -8.43 0.43 7.29
C PHE A 37 -9.01 1.84 7.34
N THR A 38 -8.56 2.72 8.25
CA THR A 38 -9.02 4.11 8.28
C THR A 38 -8.66 4.78 6.97
N TRP A 39 -9.68 5.27 6.28
CA TRP A 39 -9.52 5.85 4.95
C TRP A 39 -8.56 7.03 4.96
N GLN A 40 -7.69 7.07 3.96
CA GLN A 40 -6.78 8.18 3.68
C GLN A 40 -6.81 8.50 2.18
N PRO A 41 -6.49 9.73 1.75
CA PRO A 41 -6.52 10.13 0.34
C PRO A 41 -5.33 9.59 -0.50
N VAL A 42 -4.88 8.36 -0.24
CA VAL A 42 -3.74 7.70 -0.89
C VAL A 42 -4.18 6.57 -1.82
N CYS A 43 -3.28 6.16 -2.73
CA CYS A 43 -3.55 5.19 -3.80
C CYS A 43 -4.17 3.87 -3.30
N VAL A 44 -3.77 3.37 -2.12
CA VAL A 44 -4.23 2.08 -1.61
C VAL A 44 -5.73 2.07 -1.26
N PHE A 45 -6.34 3.23 -1.01
CA PHE A 45 -7.77 3.39 -0.68
C PHE A 45 -8.61 3.90 -1.86
N ALA A 46 -8.04 3.98 -3.07
CA ALA A 46 -8.74 4.43 -4.25
C ALA A 46 -9.22 3.25 -5.11
N ASP A 47 -10.33 3.45 -5.84
CA ASP A 47 -10.81 2.54 -6.88
C ASP A 47 -10.95 3.26 -8.23
N GLY A 48 -11.10 2.48 -9.30
CA GLY A 48 -11.38 2.95 -10.66
C GLY A 48 -10.38 3.97 -11.19
N ALA A 49 -10.87 4.95 -11.96
CA ALA A 49 -10.02 5.94 -12.62
C ALA A 49 -9.14 6.75 -11.66
N LYS A 50 -9.55 6.96 -10.39
CA LYS A 50 -8.70 7.63 -9.41
C LYS A 50 -7.49 6.77 -9.06
N HIS A 51 -7.73 5.48 -8.79
CA HIS A 51 -6.67 4.51 -8.55
C HIS A 51 -5.73 4.41 -9.74
N GLU A 52 -6.27 4.26 -10.96
CA GLU A 52 -5.46 4.15 -12.18
C GLU A 52 -4.51 5.34 -12.36
N ARG A 53 -5.02 6.58 -12.23
CA ARG A 53 -4.19 7.78 -12.32
C ARG A 53 -3.10 7.83 -11.25
N GLN A 54 -3.46 7.59 -9.99
CA GLN A 54 -2.50 7.61 -8.88
C GLN A 54 -1.46 6.50 -9.01
N ARG A 55 -1.89 5.30 -9.40
CA ARG A 55 -1.02 4.14 -9.59
C ARG A 55 -0.05 4.35 -10.74
N GLY A 56 -0.50 4.94 -11.85
CA GLY A 56 0.36 5.33 -12.97
C GLY A 56 1.49 6.25 -12.49
N ALA A 57 1.15 7.36 -11.83
CA ALA A 57 2.16 8.29 -11.29
C ALA A 57 3.16 7.62 -10.33
N VAL A 58 2.68 6.72 -9.45
CA VAL A 58 3.57 5.94 -8.56
C VAL A 58 4.49 5.03 -9.36
N THR A 59 3.95 4.26 -10.31
CA THR A 59 4.75 3.34 -11.14
C THR A 59 5.80 4.10 -11.95
N ASP A 60 5.40 5.16 -12.66
CA ASP A 60 6.29 5.97 -13.48
C ASP A 60 7.44 6.58 -12.66
N SER A 61 7.16 6.95 -11.40
CA SER A 61 8.18 7.46 -10.48
C SER A 61 9.15 6.36 -10.05
N MET A 62 8.64 5.16 -9.76
CA MET A 62 9.47 4.02 -9.36
C MET A 62 10.35 3.50 -10.50
N GLU A 63 9.88 3.56 -11.75
CA GLU A 63 10.64 3.13 -12.92
C GLU A 63 11.91 3.96 -13.16
N ARG A 64 11.95 5.20 -12.65
CA ARG A 64 13.13 6.09 -12.76
C ARG A 64 14.24 5.76 -11.77
N ILE A 65 14.01 4.86 -10.81
CA ILE A 65 14.98 4.52 -9.78
C ILE A 65 16.05 3.59 -10.36
N ASP A 66 17.34 3.96 -10.23
CA ASP A 66 18.45 3.05 -10.50
C ASP A 66 18.51 1.93 -9.44
N THR A 67 17.80 0.84 -9.72
CA THR A 67 17.71 -0.33 -8.83
C THR A 67 19.09 -0.97 -8.56
N ARG A 68 20.03 -0.89 -9.50
CA ARG A 68 21.40 -1.42 -9.29
C ARG A 68 22.18 -0.53 -8.34
N GLY A 69 22.08 0.79 -8.52
CA GLY A 69 22.65 1.79 -7.62
C GLY A 69 22.15 1.65 -6.19
N VAL A 70 20.82 1.55 -6.01
CA VAL A 70 20.19 1.33 -4.71
C VAL A 70 20.68 0.03 -4.07
N ARG A 71 20.72 -1.08 -4.82
CA ARG A 71 21.25 -2.36 -4.31
C ARG A 71 22.70 -2.26 -3.83
N ARG A 72 23.58 -1.60 -4.62
CA ARG A 72 24.97 -1.36 -4.20
C ARG A 72 25.05 -0.51 -2.93
N HIS A 73 24.20 0.51 -2.82
CA HIS A 73 24.14 1.38 -1.66
C HIS A 73 23.75 0.60 -0.40
N ILE A 74 22.66 -0.18 -0.48
CA ILE A 74 22.20 -1.04 0.62
C ILE A 74 23.30 -1.99 1.05
N ASN A 75 23.89 -2.76 0.12
CA ASN A 75 24.93 -3.74 0.43
C ASN A 75 26.12 -3.13 1.19
N ARG A 76 26.60 -1.96 0.74
CA ARG A 76 27.72 -1.28 1.40
C ARG A 76 27.40 -0.93 2.85
N PHE A 77 26.24 -0.33 3.10
CA PHE A 77 25.87 0.12 4.44
C PHE A 77 25.48 -1.04 5.35
N SER A 78 24.80 -2.06 4.84
CA SER A 78 24.55 -3.29 5.58
C SER A 78 25.85 -3.97 6.00
N ASN A 79 26.82 -4.14 5.09
CA ASN A 79 28.11 -4.74 5.43
C ASN A 79 28.87 -3.92 6.48
N ARG A 80 28.86 -2.59 6.37
CA ARG A 80 29.47 -1.72 7.38
C ARG A 80 28.81 -1.93 8.75
N LEU A 81 27.48 -1.84 8.84
CA LEU A 81 26.76 -2.00 10.10
C LEU A 81 27.01 -3.37 10.73
N VAL A 82 27.08 -4.43 9.92
CA VAL A 82 27.38 -5.79 10.41
C VAL A 82 28.81 -5.90 10.93
N ASN A 83 29.78 -5.38 10.19
CA ASN A 83 31.20 -5.41 10.59
C ASN A 83 31.48 -4.54 11.84
N ASP A 84 30.62 -3.60 12.18
CA ASP A 84 30.80 -2.76 13.37
C ASP A 84 30.48 -3.52 14.69
N PHE A 85 29.76 -4.66 14.63
CA PHE A 85 29.45 -5.49 15.80
C PHE A 85 29.96 -6.94 15.71
N CYS A 86 30.51 -7.35 14.57
CA CYS A 86 31.23 -8.63 14.40
C CYS A 86 32.73 -8.43 14.63
#